data_AF-A0A2D8XJ07-F1
#
_entry.id   AF-A0A2D8XJ07-F1
#
_cell.length_a   1.000
_cell.length_b   1.000
_cell.length_c   1.000
_cell.angle_alpha   90.00
_cell.angle_beta   90.00
_cell.angle_gamma   90.00
#
_symmetry.space_group_name_H-M   'P 1'
#
loop_
_entity.id
_entity.type
_entity.pdbx_description
1 polymer ?
#
loop_
_entity_poly.entity_id
_entity_poly.type
_entity_poly.pdbx_seq_one_letter_code
_entity_poly.pdbx_strand_id
1 'polypeptide(L)'
;MLYQHVKTGARVKVVSEWDDGEWFMIEDQDGRVFTAYKTEVVPDEKATKKVQTLQVKDAASKEEIRKFPPETRLNINAATAQMIADHIKGIGLKTAREIKDLQLSLSGERFHSLDQLKQIKRVDWESVFAADLVRV
;
A
#
# COMPACT_ATOMS: atom_id res chain seq x y z
N MET A 1 6.66 28.41 4.07
CA MET A 1 5.95 28.54 5.36
C MET A 1 4.48 28.75 5.07
N LEU A 2 3.60 28.10 5.82
CA LEU A 2 2.15 28.27 5.71
C LEU A 2 1.69 29.27 6.76
N TYR A 3 0.77 30.13 6.37
CA TYR A 3 0.19 31.15 7.24
C TYR A 3 -1.31 30.90 7.36
N GLN A 4 -1.92 31.38 8.44
CA GLN A 4 -3.36 31.33 8.62
C GLN A 4 -3.90 32.76 8.61
N HIS A 5 -4.90 32.99 7.76
CA HIS A 5 -5.62 34.25 7.75
C HIS A 5 -6.62 34.29 8.92
N VAL A 6 -6.51 35.29 9.80
CA VAL A 6 -7.23 35.32 11.09
C VAL A 6 -8.74 35.51 10.91
N LYS A 7 -9.17 36.28 9.90
CA LYS A 7 -10.60 36.57 9.68
C LYS A 7 -11.36 35.41 9.07
N THR A 8 -10.73 34.64 8.18
CA THR A 8 -11.39 33.54 7.46
C THR A 8 -10.99 32.17 8.01
N GLY A 9 -9.94 32.09 8.83
CA GLY A 9 -9.35 30.83 9.30
C GLY A 9 -8.65 30.03 8.19
N ALA A 10 -8.63 30.54 6.96
CA ALA A 10 -8.10 29.87 5.79
C ALA A 10 -6.57 29.75 5.84
N ARG A 11 -6.04 28.66 5.30
CA ARG A 11 -4.60 28.41 5.21
C ARG A 11 -4.08 29.00 3.91
N VAL A 12 -3.20 29.97 4.05
CA VAL A 12 -2.72 30.78 2.95
C VAL A 12 -1.20 30.73 2.84
N LYS A 13 -0.70 30.87 1.62
CA LYS A 13 0.71 30.95 1.31
C LYS A 13 1.05 32.37 0.89
N VAL A 14 2.08 32.96 1.49
CA VAL A 14 2.58 34.28 1.07
C VAL A 14 3.31 34.11 -0.27
N VAL A 15 2.84 34.81 -1.29
CA VAL A 15 3.41 34.81 -2.65
C VAL A 15 4.36 35.98 -2.83
N SER A 16 4.04 37.15 -2.28
CA SER A 16 4.86 38.36 -2.40
C SER A 16 4.58 39.33 -1.25
N GLU A 17 5.58 40.11 -0.88
CA GLU A 17 5.50 41.17 0.14
C GLU A 17 5.65 42.54 -0.52
N TRP A 18 4.79 43.49 -0.13
CA TRP A 18 4.68 44.82 -0.72
C TRP A 18 4.73 45.85 0.43
N ASP A 19 5.24 47.06 0.12
CA ASP A 19 5.41 48.16 1.08
C ASP A 19 6.15 47.75 2.36
N ASP A 20 7.39 47.27 2.21
CA ASP A 20 8.30 46.93 3.32
C ASP A 20 7.71 45.94 4.35
N GLY A 21 6.77 45.10 3.89
CA GLY A 21 6.14 44.05 4.69
C GLY A 21 4.89 44.48 5.44
N GLU A 22 4.25 45.60 5.07
CA GLU A 22 2.91 45.94 5.58
C GLU A 22 1.80 45.13 4.90
N TRP A 23 2.00 44.81 3.61
CA TRP A 23 1.06 44.07 2.78
C TRP A 23 1.65 42.76 2.29
N PHE A 24 0.86 41.70 2.43
CA PHE A 24 1.18 40.41 1.84
C PHE A 24 0.16 40.05 0.78
N MET A 25 0.68 39.71 -0.40
CA MET A 25 -0.09 38.99 -1.39
C MET A 25 -0.10 37.52 -1.00
N ILE A 26 -1.28 37.00 -0.68
CA ILE A 26 -1.49 35.65 -0.18
C ILE A 26 -2.38 34.84 -1.14
N GLU A 27 -2.06 33.56 -1.25
CA GLU A 27 -2.77 32.59 -2.08
C GLU A 27 -3.43 31.54 -1.18
N ASP A 28 -4.73 31.31 -1.36
CA ASP A 28 -5.50 30.29 -0.63
C ASP A 28 -5.31 28.88 -1.22
N GLN A 29 -5.81 27.85 -0.53
CA GLN A 29 -5.78 26.46 -0.98
C GLN A 29 -6.49 26.23 -2.33
N ASP A 30 -7.46 27.09 -2.66
CA ASP A 30 -8.19 27.08 -3.94
C ASP A 30 -7.46 27.86 -5.07
N GLY A 31 -6.24 28.35 -4.83
CA GLY A 31 -5.43 29.08 -5.81
C GLY A 31 -5.90 30.53 -6.06
N ARG A 32 -6.81 31.06 -5.22
CA ARG A 32 -7.24 32.46 -5.28
C ARG A 32 -6.23 33.35 -4.58
N VAL A 33 -5.82 34.41 -5.26
CA VAL A 33 -4.85 35.38 -4.75
C VAL A 33 -5.57 36.64 -4.26
N PHE A 34 -5.25 37.08 -3.05
CA PHE A 34 -5.77 38.32 -2.48
C PHE A 34 -4.71 39.00 -1.60
N THR A 35 -4.88 40.29 -1.35
CA THR A 35 -4.00 41.07 -0.47
C THR A 35 -4.54 41.07 0.96
N ALA A 36 -3.66 40.85 1.92
CA ALA A 36 -3.98 40.92 3.34
C ALA A 36 -2.88 41.66 4.11
N TYR A 37 -3.29 42.34 5.18
CA TYR A 37 -2.36 43.02 6.07
C TYR A 37 -1.57 42.04 6.93
N LYS A 38 -0.33 42.40 7.28
CA LYS A 38 0.54 41.64 8.19
C LYS A 38 -0.11 41.27 9.52
N THR A 39 -0.95 42.14 10.07
CA THR A 39 -1.66 41.91 11.34
C THR A 39 -2.76 40.85 11.23
N GLU A 40 -3.17 40.50 10.01
CA GLU A 40 -4.25 39.56 9.72
C GLU A 40 -3.74 38.18 9.29
N VAL A 41 -2.41 38.01 9.21
CA VAL A 41 -1.74 36.81 8.73
C VAL A 41 -0.80 36.30 9.83
N VAL A 42 -1.18 35.21 10.48
CA VAL A 42 -0.40 34.61 11.57
C VAL A 42 0.36 33.39 11.06
N PRO A 43 1.66 33.22 11.36
CA PRO A 43 2.40 32.03 10.98
C PRO A 43 1.81 30.78 11.66
N ASP A 44 1.37 29.80 10.87
CA ASP A 44 0.84 28.54 11.37
C ASP A 44 1.99 27.52 11.54
N GLU A 45 2.57 27.50 12.73
CA GLU A 45 3.64 26.55 13.10
C GLU A 45 3.15 25.10 13.17
N LYS A 46 1.83 24.86 13.32
CA LYS A 46 1.26 23.51 13.32
C LYS A 46 1.21 22.91 11.92
N ALA A 47 1.01 23.73 10.89
CA ALA A 47 1.07 23.32 9.48
C ALA A 47 2.50 23.28 8.91
N THR A 48 3.47 23.91 9.57
CA THR A 48 4.88 23.96 9.14
C THR A 48 5.70 22.75 9.59
N LYS A 49 5.12 21.83 10.38
CA LYS A 49 5.71 20.51 10.55
C LYS A 49 5.69 19.80 9.19
N LYS A 50 6.86 19.72 8.56
CA LYS A 50 7.19 18.71 7.53
C LYS A 50 6.63 17.38 8.06
N VAL A 51 5.50 16.96 7.50
CA VAL A 51 5.11 15.56 7.53
C VAL A 51 6.31 14.83 6.94
N GLN A 52 7.05 14.13 7.80
CA GLN A 52 7.99 13.12 7.34
C GLN A 52 7.21 12.28 6.35
N THR A 53 7.75 12.19 5.14
CA THR A 53 7.26 11.37 4.05
C THR A 53 6.72 10.07 4.63
N LEU A 54 5.40 9.99 4.78
CA LEU A 54 4.71 8.71 4.80
C LEU A 54 5.01 8.15 3.42
N GLN A 55 6.06 7.33 3.37
CA GLN A 55 6.17 6.28 2.37
C GLN A 55 4.75 5.74 2.24
N VAL A 56 4.16 5.93 1.07
CA VAL A 56 2.86 5.37 0.73
C VAL A 56 3.05 3.85 0.75
N LYS A 57 3.01 3.29 1.95
CA LYS A 57 2.60 1.92 2.19
C LYS A 57 1.09 1.99 2.06
N ASP A 58 0.60 1.35 1.01
CA ASP A 58 -0.78 0.89 0.85
C ASP A 58 -1.48 0.69 2.20
N ALA A 59 -2.24 1.69 2.62
CA ALA A 59 -3.05 1.66 3.83
C ALA A 59 -4.53 1.83 3.46
N ALA A 60 -4.93 1.24 2.33
CA ALA A 60 -6.32 1.03 2.01
C ALA A 60 -6.74 -0.37 2.51
N SER A 61 -7.69 -0.37 3.45
CA SER A 61 -8.47 -1.52 3.97
C SER A 61 -8.13 -1.96 5.40
N LYS A 62 -8.38 -1.07 6.36
CA LYS A 62 -8.80 -1.49 7.72
C LYS A 62 -10.33 -1.40 7.78
N GLU A 63 -11.00 -2.41 7.22
CA GLU A 63 -12.30 -2.85 7.75
C GLU A 63 -12.00 -4.10 8.58
N GLU A 64 -12.63 -4.19 9.76
CA GLU A 64 -12.23 -5.05 10.87
C GLU A 64 -11.93 -6.50 10.47
N ILE A 65 -10.63 -6.84 10.44
CA ILE A 65 -10.18 -8.20 10.17
C ILE A 65 -10.52 -9.04 11.39
N ARG A 66 -11.65 -9.76 11.28
CA ARG A 66 -12.00 -10.94 12.08
C ARG A 66 -10.72 -11.69 12.43
N LYS A 67 -10.41 -11.84 13.73
CA LYS A 67 -9.19 -12.51 14.23
C LYS A 67 -9.12 -13.93 13.69
N PHE A 68 -8.48 -14.13 12.55
CA PHE A 68 -8.04 -15.42 12.07
C PHE A 68 -6.59 -15.62 12.51
N PRO A 69 -6.22 -16.81 13.02
CA PRO A 69 -4.84 -17.09 13.44
C PRO A 69 -3.87 -16.87 12.27
N PRO A 70 -2.60 -16.51 12.56
CA PRO A 70 -1.63 -16.08 11.56
C PRO A 70 -1.38 -17.22 10.57
N GLU A 71 -1.97 -17.13 9.38
CA GLU A 71 -1.71 -18.08 8.31
C GLU A 71 -0.27 -17.93 7.85
N THR A 72 0.59 -18.77 8.42
CA THR A 72 1.97 -18.98 7.96
C THR A 72 1.99 -19.90 6.73
N ARG A 73 0.86 -20.03 6.02
CA ARG A 73 0.66 -20.92 4.88
C ARG A 73 0.86 -20.15 3.57
N LEU A 74 1.72 -20.68 2.71
CA LEU A 74 2.00 -20.12 1.39
C LEU A 74 0.75 -20.21 0.51
N ASN A 75 0.25 -19.07 0.04
CA ASN A 75 -0.81 -19.05 -0.96
C ASN A 75 -0.22 -19.39 -2.34
N ILE A 76 -0.58 -20.54 -2.90
CA ILE A 76 -0.06 -21.03 -4.20
C ILE A 76 -0.50 -20.15 -5.38
N ASN A 77 -1.70 -19.57 -5.30
CA ASN A 77 -2.24 -18.69 -6.34
C ASN A 77 -1.45 -17.37 -6.41
N ALA A 78 -1.09 -16.80 -5.26
CA ALA A 78 -0.35 -15.54 -5.17
C ALA A 78 1.18 -15.69 -5.16
N ALA A 79 1.71 -16.84 -4.75
CA ALA A 79 3.15 -17.08 -4.66
C ALA A 79 3.79 -17.18 -6.04
N THR A 80 5.04 -16.74 -6.18
CA THR A 80 5.83 -16.98 -7.39
C THR A 80 6.35 -18.42 -7.43
N ALA A 81 6.73 -18.92 -8.62
CA ALA A 81 7.33 -20.25 -8.74
C ALA A 81 8.57 -20.42 -7.84
N GLN A 82 9.34 -19.36 -7.62
CA GLN A 82 10.49 -19.40 -6.73
C GLN A 82 10.07 -19.57 -5.26
N MET A 83 9.07 -18.81 -4.81
CA MET A 83 8.54 -18.94 -3.45
C MET A 83 7.94 -20.32 -3.18
N ILE A 84 7.26 -20.90 -4.17
CA ILE A 84 6.71 -22.27 -4.09
C ILE A 84 7.85 -23.29 -3.93
N ALA A 85 8.93 -23.15 -4.70
CA ALA A 85 10.09 -24.04 -4.59
C ALA A 85 10.84 -23.89 -3.24
N ASP A 86 10.94 -22.67 -2.71
CA ASP A 86 11.66 -22.40 -1.47
C ASP A 86 10.88 -22.82 -0.21
N HIS A 87 9.55 -22.69 -0.22
CA HIS A 87 8.71 -23.03 0.93
C HIS A 87 8.29 -24.51 0.96
N ILE A 88 8.29 -25.19 -0.19
CA ILE A 88 7.83 -26.57 -0.28
C ILE A 88 9.02 -27.50 -0.48
N LYS A 89 9.45 -28.14 0.61
CA LYS A 89 10.56 -29.09 0.60
C LYS A 89 10.23 -30.25 -0.34
N GLY A 90 11.02 -30.41 -1.41
CA GLY A 90 10.83 -31.43 -2.44
C GLY A 90 10.31 -30.89 -3.79
N ILE A 91 9.88 -29.63 -3.86
CA ILE A 91 9.53 -28.96 -5.11
C ILE A 91 10.73 -28.15 -5.60
N GLY A 92 11.34 -28.59 -6.70
CA GLY A 92 12.35 -27.78 -7.40
C GLY A 92 11.71 -26.71 -8.28
N LEU A 93 12.52 -25.76 -8.75
CA LEU A 93 12.07 -24.67 -9.65
C LEU A 93 11.36 -25.18 -10.92
N LYS A 94 11.78 -26.33 -11.46
CA LYS A 94 11.14 -26.95 -12.64
C LYS A 94 9.69 -27.32 -12.37
N THR A 95 9.45 -27.94 -11.21
CA THR A 95 8.12 -28.37 -10.80
C THR A 95 7.26 -27.20 -10.34
N ALA A 96 7.87 -26.18 -9.73
CA ALA A 96 7.16 -24.95 -9.40
C ALA A 96 6.69 -24.16 -10.63
N ARG A 97 7.45 -24.21 -11.73
CA ARG A 97 6.98 -23.68 -13.02
C ARG A 97 5.80 -24.48 -13.56
N GLU A 98 5.88 -25.81 -13.50
CA GLU A 98 4.78 -26.70 -13.91
C GLU A 98 3.50 -26.44 -13.11
N ILE A 99 3.60 -26.10 -11.83
CA ILE A 99 2.46 -25.65 -10.99
C ILE A 99 1.87 -24.35 -11.54
N LYS A 100 2.70 -23.38 -11.93
CA LYS A 100 2.21 -22.13 -12.53
C LYS A 100 1.61 -22.32 -13.92
N ASP A 101 2.19 -23.19 -14.73
CA ASP A 101 1.62 -23.55 -16.03
C ASP A 101 0.26 -24.24 -15.88
N LEU A 102 0.14 -25.13 -14.89
CA LEU A 102 -1.14 -25.75 -14.51
C LEU A 102 -2.16 -24.71 -14.03
N GLN A 103 -1.71 -23.73 -13.23
CA GLN A 103 -2.56 -22.63 -12.77
C GLN A 103 -3.14 -21.85 -13.95
N LEU A 104 -2.32 -21.50 -14.94
CA LEU A 104 -2.73 -20.79 -16.15
C LEU A 104 -3.66 -21.62 -17.04
N SER A 105 -3.51 -22.95 -17.03
CA SER A 105 -4.39 -23.86 -17.76
C SER A 105 -5.77 -24.03 -17.12
N LEU A 106 -5.96 -23.63 -15.85
CA LEU A 106 -7.24 -23.75 -15.16
C LEU A 106 -8.16 -22.58 -15.50
N SER A 107 -9.46 -22.87 -15.60
CA SER A 107 -10.48 -21.85 -15.81
C SER A 107 -10.44 -20.84 -14.65
N GLY A 108 -10.15 -19.57 -14.96
CA GLY A 108 -9.96 -18.51 -13.97
C GLY A 108 -8.52 -18.32 -13.48
N GLU A 109 -7.54 -18.95 -14.13
CA GLU A 109 -6.09 -18.79 -13.88
C GLU A 109 -5.70 -18.97 -12.40
N ARG A 110 -6.44 -19.83 -11.70
CA ARG A 110 -6.27 -20.09 -10.27
C ARG A 110 -6.68 -21.49 -9.89
N PHE A 111 -6.00 -22.02 -8.88
CA PHE A 111 -6.42 -23.22 -8.20
C PHE A 111 -7.63 -22.93 -7.33
N HIS A 112 -8.64 -23.78 -7.45
CA HIS A 112 -9.85 -23.74 -6.62
C HIS A 112 -9.81 -24.78 -5.51
N SER A 113 -8.96 -25.80 -5.63
CA SER A 113 -8.74 -26.84 -4.62
C SER A 113 -7.29 -27.30 -4.62
N LEU A 114 -6.78 -27.69 -3.45
CA LEU A 114 -5.47 -28.31 -3.30
C LEU A 114 -5.35 -29.64 -4.06
N ASP A 115 -6.46 -30.35 -4.29
CA ASP A 115 -6.45 -31.61 -5.07
C ASP A 115 -6.01 -31.40 -6.52
N GLN A 116 -6.16 -30.19 -7.07
CA GLN A 116 -5.68 -29.89 -8.43
C GLN A 116 -4.15 -29.98 -8.53
N LEU A 117 -3.42 -29.76 -7.42
CA LEU A 117 -1.97 -29.90 -7.38
C LEU A 117 -1.53 -31.35 -7.53
N LYS A 118 -2.34 -32.33 -7.10
CA LYS A 118 -2.05 -33.78 -7.23
C LYS A 118 -1.94 -34.25 -8.67
N GLN A 119 -2.37 -33.46 -9.65
CA GLN A 119 -2.15 -33.74 -11.07
C GLN A 119 -0.65 -33.84 -11.41
N ILE A 120 0.20 -33.14 -10.64
CA ILE A 120 1.66 -33.18 -10.77
C ILE A 120 2.19 -34.34 -9.92
N LYS A 121 2.38 -35.50 -10.54
CA LYS A 121 2.81 -36.74 -9.85
C LYS A 121 4.27 -36.76 -9.38
N ARG A 122 5.05 -35.72 -9.71
CA ARG A 122 6.47 -35.61 -9.38
C ARG A 122 6.74 -35.07 -7.97
N VAL A 123 5.70 -34.74 -7.22
CA VAL A 123 5.76 -34.15 -5.88
C VAL A 123 4.98 -35.02 -4.90
N ASP A 124 5.53 -35.19 -3.70
CA ASP A 124 4.82 -35.78 -2.58
C ASP A 124 3.88 -34.75 -1.93
N TRP A 125 2.71 -34.58 -2.53
CA TRP A 125 1.70 -33.64 -2.06
C TRP A 125 1.12 -34.00 -0.69
N GLU A 126 1.11 -35.28 -0.33
CA GLU A 126 0.60 -35.75 0.97
C GLU A 126 1.47 -35.18 2.11
N SER A 127 2.80 -35.19 1.95
CA SER A 127 3.70 -34.56 2.92
C SER A 127 3.51 -33.03 3.00
N VAL A 128 3.18 -32.39 1.88
CA VAL A 128 3.00 -30.92 1.81
C VAL A 128 1.70 -30.49 2.47
N PHE A 129 0.62 -31.26 2.28
CA PHE A 129 -0.66 -31.04 2.92
C PHE A 129 -0.61 -31.39 4.41
N ALA A 130 0.10 -32.46 4.78
CA ALA A 130 0.29 -32.84 6.19
C ALA A 130 1.11 -31.79 6.97
N ALA A 131 2.09 -31.15 6.33
CA ALA A 131 2.86 -30.07 6.93
C ALA A 131 2.10 -28.74 7.00
N ASP A 132 0.89 -28.67 6.44
CA ASP A 132 0.00 -27.52 6.50
C ASP A 132 0.64 -26.22 5.96
N LEU A 133 1.57 -26.37 5.01
CA LEU A 133 2.44 -25.29 4.51
C LEU A 133 1.79 -24.43 3.44
N VAL A 134 0.67 -24.87 2.83
CA VAL A 134 0.13 -24.30 1.60
C VAL A 134 -1.38 -24.15 1.63
N ARG A 135 -1.87 -23.14 0.89
CA ARG A 135 -3.29 -22.87 0.65
C ARG A 135 -3.52 -22.40 -0.78
N VAL A 136 -4.76 -22.51 -1.25
CA VAL A 136 -5.24 -22.01 -2.55
C VAL A 136 -6.24 -20.89 -2.34
#